data_AF-A0A7K2IRX5-F1
#
_entry.id   AF-A0A7K2IRX5-F1
#
_cell.length_a   1.000
_cell.length_b   1.000
_cell.length_c   1.000
_cell.angle_alpha   90.00
_cell.angle_beta   90.00
_cell.angle_gamma   90.00
#
_symmetry.space_group_name_H-M   'P 1'
#
loop_
_entity.id
_entity.type
_entity.pdbx_description
1 polymer ?
#
loop_
_entity_poly.entity_id
_entity_poly.type
_entity_poly.pdbx_seq_one_letter_code
_entity_poly.pdbx_strand_id
1 'polypeptide(L)'
;MSTPRARRTSAPNKVLVTFLLLALSVIGFQAFVGPSVLPIVPADRPHEFANGLGVRLLSIAHTHEGGEHLVTWSVELHNPGDTDLVLDPTTACRHVMPPEDVGTPGSPMEHTESVVVPAGQVTYWSDSCPSPDSGRWWAYTVRFDDPTEEHRYPPLTLLGRAH
;
A
#
# COMPACT_ATOMS: atom_id res chain seq x y z
N MET A 1 -54.50 35.31 42.42
CA MET A 1 -53.14 35.18 42.97
C MET A 1 -52.36 34.20 42.11
N SER A 2 -51.37 34.73 41.39
CA SER A 2 -50.23 34.14 40.66
C SER A 2 -50.29 32.72 40.05
N THR A 3 -50.35 32.65 38.71
CA THR A 3 -49.80 31.54 37.89
C THR A 3 -48.35 31.86 37.49
N PRO A 4 -47.39 30.92 37.60
CA PRO A 4 -46.04 31.14 37.10
C PRO A 4 -45.96 30.83 35.60
N ARG A 5 -45.52 31.82 34.83
CA ARG A 5 -45.21 31.73 33.40
C ARG A 5 -43.94 30.90 33.23
N ALA A 6 -44.07 29.70 32.65
CA ALA A 6 -42.93 28.84 32.34
C ALA A 6 -41.95 29.56 31.38
N ARG A 7 -40.71 29.71 31.85
CA ARG A 7 -39.60 30.33 31.15
C ARG A 7 -39.18 29.41 29.99
N ARG A 8 -39.34 29.87 28.74
CA ARG A 8 -38.72 29.25 27.56
C ARG A 8 -37.21 29.22 27.76
N THR A 9 -36.63 28.04 27.95
CA THR A 9 -35.19 27.84 27.84
C THR A 9 -34.85 27.57 26.38
N SER A 10 -34.37 28.62 25.71
CA SER A 10 -33.67 28.53 24.42
C SER A 10 -32.43 27.66 24.59
N ALA A 11 -32.53 26.38 24.21
CA ALA A 11 -31.38 25.50 24.04
C ALA A 11 -31.27 24.83 22.65
N PRO A 12 -31.75 25.40 21.52
CA PRO A 12 -31.56 24.75 20.21
C PRO A 12 -30.12 24.89 19.69
N ASN A 13 -29.42 26.00 20.00
CA ASN A 13 -28.12 26.29 19.38
C ASN A 13 -26.98 25.42 19.89
N LYS A 14 -26.97 25.05 21.19
CA LYS A 14 -25.87 24.25 21.75
C LYS A 14 -25.89 22.83 21.19
N VAL A 15 -27.07 22.23 21.11
CA VAL A 15 -27.25 20.88 20.57
C VAL A 15 -26.87 20.84 19.08
N LEU A 16 -27.33 21.83 18.30
CA LEU A 16 -26.99 21.91 16.87
C LEU A 16 -25.48 22.08 16.64
N VAL A 17 -24.80 22.93 17.42
CA VAL A 17 -23.35 23.13 17.31
C VAL A 17 -22.57 21.87 17.69
N THR A 18 -22.99 21.14 18.73
CA THR A 18 -22.35 19.89 19.11
C THR A 18 -22.52 18.82 18.03
N PHE A 19 -23.70 18.69 17.42
CA PHE A 19 -23.91 17.77 16.30
C PHE A 19 -23.08 18.13 15.08
N LEU A 20 -22.95 19.42 14.76
CA LEU A 20 -22.15 19.88 13.61
C LEU A 20 -20.66 19.57 13.81
N LEU A 21 -20.13 19.82 15.01
CA LEU A 21 -18.74 19.52 15.36
C LEU A 21 -18.47 18.01 15.35
N LEU A 22 -19.41 17.21 15.84
CA LEU A 22 -19.29 15.75 15.80
C LEU A 22 -19.28 15.25 14.35
N ALA A 23 -20.19 15.73 13.50
CA ALA A 23 -20.24 15.37 12.09
C ALA A 23 -18.95 15.77 11.34
N LEU A 24 -18.45 16.99 11.57
CA LEU A 24 -17.18 17.45 10.99
C LEU A 24 -15.98 16.64 11.48
N SER A 25 -15.97 16.20 12.75
CA SER A 25 -14.91 15.33 13.28
C SER A 25 -14.94 13.93 12.65
N VAL A 26 -16.13 13.36 12.42
CA VAL A 26 -16.28 12.05 11.76
C VAL A 26 -15.87 12.14 10.29
N ILE A 27 -16.27 13.20 9.58
CA ILE A 27 -15.86 13.44 8.19
C ILE A 27 -14.36 13.70 8.09
N GLY A 28 -13.80 14.52 8.99
CA GLY A 28 -12.37 14.79 9.05
C GLY A 28 -11.56 13.54 9.37
N PHE A 29 -12.04 12.69 10.29
CA PHE A 29 -11.41 11.41 10.61
C PHE A 29 -11.49 10.42 9.44
N GLN A 30 -12.64 10.33 8.75
CA GLN A 30 -12.78 9.50 7.55
C GLN A 30 -11.92 10.00 6.38
N ALA A 31 -11.74 11.32 6.23
CA ALA A 31 -10.86 11.89 5.21
C ALA A 31 -9.37 11.73 5.56
N PHE A 32 -9.02 11.71 6.85
CA PHE A 32 -7.64 11.57 7.33
C PHE A 32 -7.18 10.11 7.40
N VAL A 33 -8.08 9.18 7.74
CA VAL A 33 -7.80 7.73 7.82
C VAL A 33 -8.16 7.02 6.50
N GLY A 34 -8.93 7.67 5.62
CA GLY A 34 -9.57 7.11 4.44
C GLY A 34 -8.69 6.58 3.30
N PRO A 35 -7.45 7.03 3.06
CA PRO A 35 -6.68 6.49 1.94
C PRO A 35 -5.60 5.48 2.38
N SER A 36 -5.66 4.92 3.59
CA SER A 36 -4.70 3.91 4.04
C SER A 36 -5.14 2.46 3.82
N VAL A 37 -6.24 2.24 3.09
CA VAL A 37 -6.52 0.92 2.52
C VAL A 37 -5.61 0.76 1.31
N LEU A 38 -4.33 0.50 1.57
CA LEU A 38 -3.41 0.00 0.56
C LEU A 38 -4.10 -1.21 -0.08
N PRO A 39 -4.32 -1.24 -1.40
CA PRO A 39 -4.94 -2.39 -2.03
C PRO A 39 -4.03 -3.59 -1.76
N ILE A 40 -4.46 -4.46 -0.84
CA ILE A 40 -3.84 -5.75 -0.63
C ILE A 40 -4.28 -6.60 -1.81
N VAL A 41 -3.39 -6.74 -2.78
CA VAL A 41 -3.66 -7.58 -3.93
C VAL A 41 -3.14 -8.99 -3.61
N PRO A 42 -4.01 -10.01 -3.65
CA PRO A 42 -3.59 -11.39 -3.55
C PRO A 42 -2.53 -11.70 -4.61
N ALA A 43 -1.47 -12.41 -4.22
CA ALA A 43 -0.37 -12.79 -5.10
C ALA A 43 -0.80 -13.45 -6.43
N ASP A 44 -1.96 -14.10 -6.47
CA ASP A 44 -2.47 -14.85 -7.61
C ASP A 44 -3.18 -13.99 -8.67
N ARG A 45 -3.31 -12.67 -8.47
CA ARG A 45 -4.05 -11.80 -9.39
C ARG A 45 -3.22 -10.61 -9.89
N PRO A 46 -3.35 -10.25 -11.18
CA PRO A 46 -2.83 -8.98 -11.67
C PRO A 46 -3.62 -7.81 -11.06
N HIS A 47 -2.89 -6.76 -10.70
CA HIS A 47 -3.41 -5.43 -10.42
C HIS A 47 -3.21 -4.56 -11.65
N GLU A 48 -4.20 -3.75 -12.01
CA GLU A 48 -4.07 -2.77 -13.08
C GLU A 48 -4.33 -1.37 -12.51
N PHE A 49 -3.37 -0.48 -12.69
CA PHE A 49 -3.54 0.93 -12.34
C PHE A 49 -4.47 1.63 -13.33
N ALA A 50 -5.06 2.76 -12.93
CA ALA A 50 -6.00 3.51 -13.78
C ALA A 50 -5.40 3.99 -15.12
N ASN A 51 -4.08 4.11 -15.19
CA ASN A 51 -3.31 4.47 -16.38
C ASN A 51 -2.78 3.24 -17.15
N GLY A 52 -3.24 2.03 -16.82
CA GLY A 52 -3.02 0.82 -17.60
C GLY A 52 -1.82 -0.03 -17.20
N LEU A 53 -0.89 0.46 -16.38
CA LEU A 53 0.22 -0.36 -15.91
C LEU A 53 -0.32 -1.57 -15.12
N GLY A 54 -0.06 -2.76 -15.64
CA GLY A 54 -0.37 -4.03 -14.99
C GLY A 54 0.80 -4.48 -14.12
N VAL A 55 0.52 -4.91 -12.89
CA VAL A 55 1.50 -5.47 -11.96
C VAL A 55 0.97 -6.79 -11.41
N ARG A 56 1.76 -7.86 -11.50
CA ARG A 56 1.40 -9.17 -10.95
C ARG A 56 2.56 -9.76 -10.17
N LEU A 57 2.29 -10.29 -8.98
CA LEU A 57 3.27 -11.08 -8.26
C LEU A 57 3.45 -12.44 -8.93
N LEU A 58 4.70 -12.83 -9.18
CA LEU A 58 5.02 -14.13 -9.76
C LEU A 58 5.55 -15.11 -8.71
N SER A 59 6.44 -14.65 -7.83
CA SER A 59 7.01 -15.51 -6.79
C SER A 59 7.42 -14.73 -5.54
N ILE A 60 7.34 -15.41 -4.40
CA ILE A 60 8.05 -15.04 -3.16
C ILE A 60 8.77 -16.31 -2.71
N ALA A 61 10.10 -16.25 -2.61
CA ALA A 61 10.94 -17.40 -2.30
C ALA A 61 12.02 -17.04 -1.29
N HIS A 62 12.42 -18.01 -0.48
CA HIS A 62 13.62 -17.87 0.34
C HIS A 62 14.87 -18.19 -0.46
N THR A 63 15.84 -17.30 -0.37
CA THR A 63 17.16 -17.47 -0.96
C THR A 63 18.21 -17.32 0.12
N HIS A 64 19.38 -17.91 -0.12
CA HIS A 64 20.54 -17.77 0.75
C HIS A 64 21.69 -17.27 -0.10
N GLU A 65 22.15 -16.05 0.18
CA GLU A 65 23.18 -15.38 -0.59
C GLU A 65 24.16 -14.69 0.36
N GLY A 66 25.46 -14.86 0.13
CA GLY A 66 26.48 -14.23 0.97
C GLY A 66 26.49 -14.63 2.45
N GLY A 67 25.79 -15.72 2.84
CA GLY A 67 25.61 -16.12 4.24
C GLY A 67 24.39 -15.49 4.92
N GLU A 68 23.63 -14.66 4.20
CA GLU A 68 22.39 -14.05 4.68
C GLU A 68 21.17 -14.80 4.15
N HIS A 69 20.13 -14.90 4.99
CA HIS A 69 18.83 -15.38 4.57
C HIS A 69 18.03 -14.22 4.00
N LEU A 70 17.58 -14.37 2.77
CA LEU A 70 16.80 -13.35 2.06
C LEU A 70 15.43 -13.92 1.71
N VAL A 71 14.46 -13.02 1.59
CA VAL A 71 13.22 -13.27 0.86
C VAL A 71 13.29 -12.49 -0.43
N THR A 72 13.26 -13.19 -1.55
CA THR A 72 13.25 -12.60 -2.89
C THR A 72 11.85 -12.67 -3.44
N TRP A 73 11.39 -11.60 -4.06
CA TRP A 73 10.11 -11.55 -4.75
C TRP A 73 10.31 -11.09 -6.18
N SER A 74 9.44 -11.57 -7.06
CA SER A 74 9.44 -11.18 -8.47
C SER A 74 8.06 -10.74 -8.91
N VAL A 75 8.03 -9.64 -9.66
CA VAL A 75 6.82 -9.09 -10.26
C VAL A 75 6.95 -9.06 -11.77
N GLU A 76 5.80 -9.23 -12.40
CA GLU A 76 5.57 -8.95 -13.80
C GLU A 76 4.99 -7.53 -13.92
N LEU A 77 5.57 -6.74 -14.82
CA LEU A 77 5.10 -5.43 -15.21
C LEU A 77 4.63 -5.50 -16.66
N HIS A 78 3.40 -5.08 -16.92
CA HIS A 78 2.82 -5.06 -18.26
C HIS A 78 2.40 -3.65 -18.63
N ASN A 79 2.96 -3.12 -19.71
CA ASN A 79 2.60 -1.82 -20.24
C ASN A 79 1.73 -2.00 -21.50
N PRO A 80 0.40 -1.81 -21.42
CA PRO A 80 -0.48 -1.92 -22.58
C PRO A 80 -0.44 -0.68 -23.49
N GLY A 81 0.29 0.37 -23.10
CA GLY A 81 0.41 1.61 -23.85
C GLY A 81 1.23 1.47 -25.13
N ASP A 82 1.33 2.58 -25.86
CA ASP A 82 2.06 2.74 -27.11
C ASP A 82 3.44 3.41 -26.94
N THR A 83 3.78 3.82 -25.71
CA THR A 83 5.07 4.40 -25.33
C THR A 83 5.75 3.60 -24.24
N ASP A 84 7.08 3.63 -24.22
CA ASP A 84 7.86 2.97 -23.17
C ASP A 84 7.70 3.72 -21.84
N LEU A 85 7.54 2.97 -20.74
CA LEU A 85 7.52 3.52 -19.39
C LEU A 85 8.89 3.37 -18.76
N VAL A 86 9.42 4.45 -18.19
CA VAL A 86 10.59 4.42 -17.31
C VAL A 86 10.08 4.62 -15.89
N LEU A 87 10.36 3.68 -15.00
CA LEU A 87 9.84 3.67 -13.63
C LEU A 87 11.00 3.54 -12.64
N ASP A 88 10.96 4.31 -11.57
CA ASP A 88 11.91 4.21 -10.45
C ASP A 88 11.23 3.49 -9.29
N PRO A 89 11.43 2.17 -9.13
CA PRO A 89 10.74 1.41 -8.10
C PRO A 89 11.38 1.64 -6.72
N THR A 90 10.54 1.94 -5.74
CA THR A 90 10.86 1.99 -4.32
C THR A 90 10.11 0.87 -3.60
N THR A 91 10.79 0.11 -2.75
CA THR A 91 10.22 -1.09 -2.11
C THR A 91 10.29 -1.02 -0.60
N ALA A 92 9.40 -1.77 0.06
CA ALA A 92 9.47 -2.06 1.47
C ALA A 92 8.86 -3.44 1.78
N CYS A 93 9.56 -4.28 2.54
CA CYS A 93 9.06 -5.59 2.96
C CYS A 93 8.66 -5.58 4.44
N ARG A 94 7.72 -6.44 4.85
CA ARG A 94 7.32 -6.65 6.24
C ARG A 94 6.90 -8.12 6.40
N HIS A 95 7.29 -8.76 7.51
CA HIS A 95 6.92 -10.16 7.79
C HIS A 95 5.99 -10.24 9.00
N VAL A 96 4.67 -10.12 8.79
CA VAL A 96 3.66 -10.43 9.82
C VAL A 96 2.25 -10.56 9.23
N MET A 97 1.68 -11.78 9.27
CA MET A 97 0.23 -12.04 9.40
C MET A 97 -0.05 -13.56 9.56
N PRO A 98 -0.81 -14.03 10.58
CA PRO A 98 -1.33 -13.32 11.76
C PRO A 98 -0.21 -13.02 12.79
N PRO A 99 -0.43 -12.14 13.78
CA PRO A 99 0.62 -11.63 14.66
C PRO A 99 1.10 -12.70 15.66
N GLU A 100 2.37 -13.06 15.59
CA GLU A 100 3.13 -13.58 16.73
C GLU A 100 4.37 -12.69 16.93
N ASP A 101 4.61 -12.31 18.18
CA ASP A 101 5.72 -11.44 18.61
C ASP A 101 7.07 -12.16 18.44
N VAL A 102 7.63 -12.22 17.24
CA VAL A 102 9.03 -12.64 17.05
C VAL A 102 9.56 -12.13 15.71
N GLY A 103 9.96 -10.86 15.70
CA GLY A 103 10.98 -10.40 14.75
C GLY A 103 10.94 -8.92 14.43
N THR A 104 12.12 -8.36 14.20
CA THR A 104 12.32 -7.02 13.65
C THR A 104 11.81 -7.00 12.21
N PRO A 105 10.93 -6.07 11.80
CA PRO A 105 10.50 -5.93 10.42
C PRO A 105 11.71 -5.93 9.48
N GLY A 106 11.62 -6.68 8.38
CA GLY A 106 12.59 -6.50 7.29
C GLY A 106 12.49 -5.06 6.81
N SER A 107 13.63 -4.44 6.50
CA SER A 107 13.67 -3.16 5.80
C SER A 107 14.23 -3.41 4.41
N PRO A 108 13.82 -2.66 3.40
CA PRO A 108 14.42 -2.75 2.07
C PRO A 108 15.94 -2.53 2.18
N MET A 109 16.71 -3.38 1.50
CA MET A 109 18.07 -3.01 1.09
C MET A 109 17.91 -2.05 -0.09
N GLU A 110 18.77 -1.04 -0.21
CA GLU A 110 18.57 0.09 -1.12
C GLU A 110 18.33 -0.30 -2.61
N HIS A 111 17.62 0.57 -3.33
CA HIS A 111 16.98 0.33 -4.63
C HIS A 111 17.91 0.31 -5.86
N THR A 112 17.38 -0.23 -6.97
CA THR A 112 17.99 -0.19 -8.32
C THR A 112 17.64 1.10 -9.08
N GLU A 113 18.46 1.46 -10.07
CA GLU A 113 18.53 2.78 -10.71
C GLU A 113 17.30 3.22 -11.53
N SER A 114 16.64 2.32 -12.28
CA SER A 114 15.35 2.53 -13.00
C SER A 114 14.95 1.20 -13.67
N VAL A 115 13.67 1.02 -14.04
CA VAL A 115 13.14 -0.07 -14.86
C VAL A 115 12.47 0.49 -16.11
N VAL A 116 12.80 -0.06 -17.28
CA VAL A 116 12.11 0.26 -18.54
C VAL A 116 11.09 -0.85 -18.85
N VAL A 117 9.83 -0.47 -19.05
CA VAL A 117 8.73 -1.35 -19.45
C VAL A 117 8.28 -0.95 -20.86
N PRO A 118 8.76 -1.65 -21.91
CA PRO A 118 8.46 -1.27 -23.29
C PRO A 118 6.97 -1.33 -23.61
N ALA A 119 6.54 -0.50 -24.55
CA ALA A 119 5.17 -0.46 -25.05
C ALA A 119 4.67 -1.84 -25.51
N GLY A 120 3.49 -2.26 -25.06
CA GLY A 120 2.86 -3.53 -25.39
C GLY A 120 3.61 -4.78 -24.89
N GLN A 121 4.61 -4.63 -24.01
CA GLN A 121 5.45 -5.72 -23.55
C GLN A 121 5.35 -5.97 -22.05
N VAL A 122 5.88 -7.12 -21.68
CA VAL A 122 6.03 -7.57 -20.29
C VAL A 122 7.50 -7.49 -19.90
N THR A 123 7.79 -6.83 -18.80
CA THR A 123 9.10 -6.79 -18.16
C THR A 123 9.01 -7.46 -16.79
N TYR A 124 10.04 -8.21 -16.41
CA TYR A 124 10.14 -8.83 -15.09
C TYR A 124 11.10 -8.05 -14.23
N TRP A 125 10.76 -7.93 -12.96
CA TRP A 125 11.61 -7.26 -11.98
C TRP A 125 11.53 -7.96 -10.64
N SER A 126 12.62 -7.90 -9.87
CA SER A 126 12.73 -8.59 -8.59
C SER A 126 13.56 -7.79 -7.61
N ASP A 127 13.25 -7.95 -6.34
CA ASP A 127 14.00 -7.36 -5.24
C ASP A 127 14.04 -8.35 -4.07
N SER A 128 14.84 -8.05 -3.06
CA SER A 128 15.03 -8.90 -1.90
C SER A 128 15.13 -8.12 -0.59
N CYS A 129 14.73 -8.77 0.49
CA CYS A 129 14.84 -8.22 1.84
C CYS A 129 15.49 -9.24 2.78
N PRO A 130 16.26 -8.79 3.78
CA PRO A 130 16.75 -9.65 4.85
C PRO A 130 15.59 -10.36 5.54
N SER A 131 15.79 -11.64 5.80
CA SER A 131 14.72 -12.54 6.20
C SER A 131 15.17 -13.45 7.33
N PRO A 132 14.45 -13.49 8.46
CA PRO A 132 14.87 -14.30 9.60
C PRO A 132 14.67 -15.81 9.38
N ASP A 133 13.59 -16.25 8.70
CA ASP A 133 13.22 -17.68 8.57
C ASP A 133 12.29 -17.96 7.37
N SER A 134 12.30 -19.20 6.85
CA SER A 134 11.40 -19.66 5.78
C SER A 134 9.97 -19.98 6.21
N GLY A 135 9.02 -19.90 5.27
CA GLY A 135 7.63 -20.32 5.49
C GLY A 135 6.70 -19.27 6.13
N ARG A 136 7.18 -18.03 6.32
CA ARG A 136 6.42 -16.90 6.86
C ARG A 136 5.62 -16.16 5.78
N TRP A 137 4.58 -15.44 6.22
CA TRP A 137 3.86 -14.50 5.37
C TRP A 137 4.62 -13.18 5.25
N TRP A 138 4.69 -12.68 4.03
CA TRP A 138 5.34 -11.42 3.69
C TRP A 138 4.36 -10.48 3.03
N ALA A 139 4.36 -9.24 3.51
CA ALA A 139 3.80 -8.09 2.84
C ALA A 139 4.95 -7.33 2.18
N TYR A 140 4.90 -7.14 0.88
CA TYR A 140 5.81 -6.23 0.20
C TYR A 140 5.02 -5.11 -0.45
N THR A 141 5.51 -3.89 -0.29
CA THR A 141 4.93 -2.69 -0.88
C THR A 141 5.90 -2.18 -1.93
N VAL A 142 5.40 -1.92 -3.12
CA VAL A 142 6.13 -1.30 -4.20
C VAL A 142 5.47 0.03 -4.57
N ARG A 143 6.28 1.05 -4.80
CA ARG A 143 5.89 2.33 -5.35
C ARG A 143 6.69 2.53 -6.62
N PHE A 144 6.01 2.92 -7.69
CA PHE A 144 6.65 3.26 -8.96
C PHE A 144 6.57 4.78 -9.11
N ASP A 145 7.72 5.44 -9.13
CA ASP A 145 7.79 6.84 -9.49
C ASP A 145 8.08 6.95 -11.00
N ASP A 146 7.36 7.83 -11.69
CA ASP A 146 7.63 8.19 -13.09
C ASP A 146 8.48 9.46 -13.07
N PRO A 147 9.74 9.43 -13.55
CA PRO A 147 10.62 10.59 -13.54
C PRO A 147 10.12 11.73 -14.46
N THR A 148 9.20 11.44 -15.39
CA THR A 148 8.55 12.45 -16.22
C THR A 148 7.37 13.13 -15.53
N GLU A 149 6.92 12.58 -14.40
CA GLU A 149 5.72 12.97 -13.64
C GLU A 149 4.39 12.90 -14.43
N GLU A 150 4.39 12.34 -15.64
CA GLU A 150 3.17 12.18 -16.46
C GLU A 150 2.18 11.21 -15.80
N HIS A 151 2.71 10.20 -15.11
CA HIS A 151 1.93 9.16 -14.47
C HIS A 151 2.10 9.17 -12.95
N ARG A 152 1.03 8.80 -12.23
CA ARG A 152 1.08 8.57 -10.78
C ARG A 152 0.57 7.18 -10.45
N TYR A 153 1.41 6.41 -9.78
CA TYR A 153 1.11 5.06 -9.32
C TYR A 153 1.02 5.06 -7.80
N PRO A 154 -0.18 4.88 -7.21
CA PRO A 154 -0.30 4.66 -5.78
C PRO A 154 0.54 3.45 -5.33
N PRO A 155 1.05 3.44 -4.08
CA PRO A 155 1.74 2.27 -3.56
C PRO A 155 0.86 1.02 -3.63
N LEU A 156 1.44 -0.08 -4.09
CA LEU A 156 0.79 -1.38 -4.21
C LEU A 156 1.38 -2.33 -3.18
N THR A 157 0.53 -2.90 -2.33
CA THR A 157 0.95 -3.91 -1.34
C THR A 157 0.46 -5.28 -1.76
N LEU A 158 1.40 -6.21 -1.83
CA LEU A 158 1.19 -7.58 -2.28
C LEU A 158 1.56 -8.53 -1.12
N LEU A 159 0.75 -9.56 -0.93
CA LEU A 159 0.93 -10.55 0.14
C LEU A 159 1.17 -11.93 -0.43
N GLY A 160 2.17 -12.64 0.09
CA GLY A 160 2.31 -14.07 -0.17
C GLY A 160 3.15 -14.77 0.89
N ARG A 161 3.10 -16.10 0.84
CA ARG A 161 3.91 -16.95 1.71
C ARG A 161 5.20 -17.29 0.98
N ALA A 162 6.32 -17.12 1.67
CA ALA A 162 7.60 -17.46 1.10
C ALA A 162 7.83 -18.97 1.22
N HIS A 163 8.04 -19.63 0.07
CA HIS A 163 8.25 -21.08 -0.04
C HIS A 163 9.72 -21.43 -0.24
#